data_AF-A0A931FGD3-F1
#
_entry.id   AF-A0A931FGD3-F1
#
_cell.length_a   1.000
_cell.length_b   1.000
_cell.length_c   1.000
_cell.angle_alpha   90.00
_cell.angle_beta   90.00
_cell.angle_gamma   90.00
#
_symmetry.space_group_name_H-M   'P 1'
#
loop_
_entity.id
_entity.type
_entity.pdbx_description
1 polymer ?
#
loop_
_entity_poly.entity_id
_entity_poly.type
_entity_poly.pdbx_seq_one_letter_code
_entity_poly.pdbx_strand_id
1 'polypeptide(L)'
;MGHPVWERIAVLCEQLSGTPHLKRIIESGGGGADLAALFEALGGVTDPQPEAITELIDEIERVLRSVGLSGLSTRTFLNPASEFVLPPGMTAKPTTVGWTCPLGRCSRVVLSEETSKPPVCAASDGRMKPFEVFPR
;
A
#
# COMPACT_ATOMS: atom_id res chain seq x y z
N MET A 1 -18.01 10.41 -5.55
CA MET A 1 -17.12 9.54 -4.76
C MET A 1 -16.51 8.56 -5.74
N GLY A 2 -15.18 8.51 -5.88
CA GLY A 2 -14.52 7.60 -6.83
C GLY A 2 -14.71 6.15 -6.41
N HIS A 3 -14.87 5.24 -7.36
CA HIS A 3 -14.97 3.80 -7.10
C HIS A 3 -13.68 3.32 -6.42
N PRO A 4 -13.74 2.48 -5.36
CA PRO A 4 -12.57 2.03 -4.59
C PRO A 4 -11.51 1.34 -5.44
N VAL A 5 -11.90 0.79 -6.59
CA VAL A 5 -10.99 0.17 -7.58
C VAL A 5 -9.93 1.15 -8.10
N TRP A 6 -10.28 2.42 -8.30
CA TRP A 6 -9.36 3.43 -8.83
C TRP A 6 -8.24 3.77 -7.85
N GLU A 7 -8.51 3.65 -6.55
CA GLU A 7 -7.50 3.81 -5.52
C GLU A 7 -6.50 2.64 -5.53
N ARG A 8 -6.97 1.42 -5.78
CA ARG A 8 -6.10 0.24 -5.95
C ARG A 8 -5.22 0.35 -7.19
N ILE A 9 -5.77 0.86 -8.30
CA ILE A 9 -5.00 1.14 -9.52
C ILE A 9 -3.91 2.17 -9.26
N ALA A 10 -4.25 3.26 -8.56
CA ALA A 10 -3.26 4.30 -8.23
C ALA A 10 -2.08 3.74 -7.43
N VAL A 11 -2.36 2.89 -6.43
CA VAL A 11 -1.33 2.20 -5.64
C VAL A 11 -0.48 1.27 -6.52
N LEU A 12 -1.10 0.48 -7.39
CA LEU A 12 -0.36 -0.41 -8.30
C LEU A 12 0.56 0.39 -9.24
N CYS A 13 0.07 1.47 -9.83
CA CYS A 13 0.85 2.33 -10.71
C CYS A 13 2.01 3.02 -9.97
N GLU A 14 1.79 3.48 -8.74
CA GLU A 14 2.83 4.03 -7.87
C GLU A 14 3.91 2.97 -7.56
N GLN A 15 3.50 1.75 -7.21
CA GLN A 15 4.45 0.68 -6.90
C GLN A 15 5.23 0.22 -8.13
N LEU A 16 4.60 0.13 -9.30
CA LEU A 16 5.27 -0.24 -10.55
C LEU A 16 6.24 0.83 -11.04
N SER A 17 5.92 2.11 -10.84
CA SER A 17 6.82 3.22 -11.18
C SER A 17 7.98 3.35 -10.18
N GLY A 18 7.73 3.16 -8.88
CA GLY A 18 8.76 3.22 -7.84
C GLY A 18 9.63 1.96 -7.74
N THR A 19 9.14 0.81 -8.21
CA THR A 19 9.82 -0.49 -8.10
C THR A 19 9.87 -1.21 -9.45
N PRO A 20 10.89 -0.94 -10.30
CA PRO A 20 11.00 -1.55 -11.63
C PRO A 20 11.09 -3.08 -11.64
N HIS A 21 11.45 -3.69 -10.49
CA HIS A 21 11.51 -5.14 -10.31
C HIS A 21 10.12 -5.77 -10.07
N LEU A 22 9.13 -5.00 -9.62
CA LEU A 22 7.80 -5.51 -9.28
C LEU A 22 7.08 -6.10 -10.50
N LYS A 23 7.20 -5.44 -11.66
CA LYS A 23 6.66 -5.95 -12.92
C LYS A 23 7.19 -7.34 -13.25
N ARG A 24 8.51 -7.55 -13.13
CA ARG A 24 9.15 -8.85 -13.35
C ARG A 24 8.69 -9.90 -12.36
N ILE A 25 8.45 -9.52 -11.10
CA ILE A 25 7.95 -10.43 -10.07
C ILE A 25 6.53 -10.91 -10.43
N ILE A 26 5.64 -10.00 -10.82
CA ILE A 26 4.27 -10.33 -11.25
C ILE A 26 4.30 -11.26 -12.47
N GLU A 27 5.12 -10.95 -13.46
CA GLU A 27 5.31 -11.78 -14.66
C GLU A 27 5.84 -13.17 -14.30
N SER A 28 6.84 -13.26 -13.42
CA SER A 28 7.42 -14.54 -12.97
C SER A 28 6.46 -15.39 -12.14
N GLY A 29 5.51 -14.75 -11.45
CA GLY A 29 4.44 -15.40 -10.70
C GLY A 29 3.23 -15.79 -11.57
N GLY A 30 3.28 -15.53 -12.87
CA GLY A 30 2.22 -15.89 -13.82
C GLY A 30 1.13 -14.83 -14.04
N GLY A 31 1.21 -13.67 -13.39
CA GLY A 31 0.23 -12.57 -13.52
C GLY A 31 0.48 -11.60 -14.68
N GLY A 32 1.37 -11.96 -15.60
CA GLY A 32 1.76 -11.08 -16.71
C GLY A 32 0.61 -10.80 -17.70
N ALA A 33 -0.23 -11.80 -17.95
CA ALA A 33 -1.40 -11.67 -18.82
C ALA A 33 -2.45 -10.72 -18.22
N ASP A 34 -2.73 -10.85 -16.92
CA ASP A 34 -3.68 -10.01 -16.20
C ASP A 34 -3.18 -8.57 -16.09
N LEU A 35 -1.87 -8.38 -15.88
CA LEU A 35 -1.24 -7.06 -15.87
C LEU A 35 -1.32 -6.37 -17.25
N ALA A 36 -1.12 -7.12 -18.34
CA ALA A 36 -1.29 -6.60 -19.69
C ALA A 36 -2.76 -6.24 -19.98
N ALA A 37 -3.70 -7.12 -19.64
CA ALA A 37 -5.13 -6.88 -19.78
C ALA A 37 -5.60 -5.65 -18.98
N LEU A 38 -5.06 -5.46 -17.77
CA LEU A 38 -5.32 -4.27 -16.96
C LEU A 38 -4.83 -2.99 -17.65
N PHE A 39 -3.62 -3.00 -18.23
CA PHE A 39 -3.12 -1.84 -18.96
C PHE A 39 -3.88 -1.54 -20.25
N GLU A 40 -4.32 -2.57 -20.97
CA GLU A 40 -5.18 -2.39 -22.13
C GLU A 40 -6.54 -1.81 -21.75
N ALA A 41 -7.15 -2.28 -20.66
CA ALA A 41 -8.41 -1.73 -20.15
C ALA A 41 -8.27 -0.27 -19.70
N LEU A 42 -7.12 0.11 -19.13
CA LEU A 42 -6.83 1.49 -18.70
C LEU A 42 -6.43 2.43 -19.84
N GLY A 43 -5.77 1.92 -20.87
CA GLY A 43 -5.31 2.67 -22.04
C GLY A 43 -6.32 2.75 -23.19
N GLY A 44 -7.38 1.94 -23.15
CA GLY A 44 -8.43 1.92 -24.15
C GLY A 44 -9.33 3.17 -24.13
N VAL A 45 -9.95 3.46 -25.28
CA VAL A 45 -10.94 4.57 -25.44
C VAL A 45 -12.30 4.21 -24.84
N THR A 46 -12.50 2.95 -24.44
CA THR A 46 -13.75 2.43 -23.91
C THR A 46 -13.78 2.55 -22.39
N ASP A 47 -14.86 3.11 -21.84
CA ASP A 47 -15.07 3.25 -20.39
C ASP A 47 -14.98 1.88 -19.70
N PRO A 48 -13.91 1.61 -18.95
CA PRO A 48 -13.68 0.27 -18.44
C PRO A 48 -14.64 0.00 -17.28
N GLN A 49 -15.34 -1.14 -17.35
CA GLN A 49 -16.28 -1.54 -16.31
C GLN A 49 -15.53 -1.77 -14.99
N PRO A 50 -15.90 -1.07 -13.89
CA PRO A 50 -15.20 -1.17 -12.62
C PRO A 50 -15.09 -2.59 -12.06
N GLU A 51 -16.04 -3.45 -12.39
CA GLU A 51 -16.10 -4.86 -11.99
C GLU A 51 -14.97 -5.67 -12.67
N ALA A 52 -14.82 -5.51 -13.99
CA ALA A 52 -13.76 -6.18 -14.75
C ALA A 52 -12.36 -5.75 -14.31
N ILE A 53 -12.19 -4.46 -14.00
CA ILE A 53 -10.94 -3.95 -13.41
C ILE A 53 -10.70 -4.58 -12.03
N THR A 54 -11.74 -4.71 -11.21
CA THR A 54 -11.62 -5.28 -9.86
C THR A 54 -11.12 -6.72 -9.91
N GLU A 55 -11.65 -7.54 -10.82
CA GLU A 55 -11.23 -8.93 -11.03
C GLU A 55 -9.75 -9.02 -11.43
N LEU A 56 -9.30 -8.17 -12.37
CA LEU A 56 -7.90 -8.14 -12.81
C LEU A 56 -6.94 -7.76 -11.67
N ILE A 57 -7.33 -6.81 -10.83
CA ILE A 57 -6.52 -6.40 -9.67
C ILE A 57 -6.50 -7.50 -8.61
N ASP A 58 -7.62 -8.16 -8.34
CA ASP A 58 -7.70 -9.27 -7.39
C ASP A 58 -6.80 -10.43 -7.80
N GLU A 59 -6.69 -10.70 -9.11
CA GLU A 59 -5.83 -11.73 -9.66
C GLU A 59 -4.34 -11.35 -9.55
N ILE A 60 -3.98 -10.11 -9.87
CA ILE A 60 -2.62 -9.59 -9.65
C ILE A 60 -2.25 -9.68 -8.16
N GLU A 61 -3.16 -9.34 -7.24
CA GLU A 61 -2.93 -9.51 -5.81
C GLU A 61 -2.78 -10.97 -5.40
N ARG A 62 -3.54 -11.89 -5.99
CA ARG A 62 -3.41 -13.33 -5.76
C ARG A 62 -2.00 -13.81 -6.14
N VAL A 63 -1.48 -13.35 -7.28
CA VAL A 63 -0.11 -13.63 -7.72
C VAL A 63 0.91 -13.04 -6.76
N LEU A 64 0.75 -11.77 -6.36
CA LEU A 64 1.63 -11.13 -5.38
C LEU A 64 1.66 -11.90 -4.04
N ARG A 65 0.50 -12.33 -3.53
CA ARG A 65 0.41 -13.16 -2.32
C ARG A 65 1.14 -14.50 -2.48
N SER A 66 1.04 -15.13 -3.66
CA SER A 66 1.70 -16.42 -3.93
C SER A 66 3.24 -16.34 -3.93
N VAL A 67 3.79 -15.16 -4.23
CA VAL A 67 5.24 -14.89 -4.19
C VAL A 67 5.69 -14.24 -2.87
N GLY A 68 4.82 -14.20 -1.85
CA GLY A 68 5.13 -13.69 -0.51
C GLY A 68 5.09 -12.17 -0.39
N LEU A 69 4.48 -11.46 -1.34
CA LEU A 69 4.23 -10.02 -1.25
C LEU A 69 2.81 -9.76 -0.72
N SER A 70 2.70 -8.82 0.21
CA SER A 70 1.41 -8.29 0.69
C SER A 70 0.61 -7.73 -0.49
N GLY A 71 -0.71 -7.91 -0.48
CA GLY A 71 -1.60 -7.44 -1.55
C GLY A 71 -1.53 -5.92 -1.77
N LEU A 72 -2.15 -5.44 -2.85
CA LEU A 72 -2.29 -4.02 -3.21
C LEU A 72 -3.27 -3.34 -2.25
N SER A 73 -2.87 -3.23 -1.00
CA SER A 73 -3.68 -2.70 0.07
C SER A 73 -4.08 -1.25 -0.23
N THR A 74 -5.37 -1.07 -0.47
CA THR A 74 -6.05 0.24 -0.53
C THR A 74 -5.91 0.88 0.84
N ARG A 75 -4.98 1.83 0.99
CA ARG A 75 -4.77 2.58 2.25
C ARG A 75 -4.53 1.73 3.52
N THR A 76 -4.49 0.41 3.48
CA THR A 76 -4.25 -0.44 4.66
C THR A 76 -2.83 -0.34 5.20
N PHE A 77 -1.92 0.33 4.48
CA PHE A 77 -0.68 0.86 5.06
C PHE A 77 -0.91 1.79 6.28
N LEU A 78 -2.14 2.29 6.47
CA LEU A 78 -2.56 3.05 7.66
C LEU A 78 -3.26 2.20 8.73
N ASN A 79 -3.46 0.90 8.51
CA ASN A 79 -4.00 -0.01 9.52
C ASN A 79 -2.98 -1.14 9.81
N PRO A 80 -2.02 -0.90 10.70
CA PRO A 80 -0.93 -1.84 10.99
C PRO A 80 -1.37 -3.13 11.68
N ALA A 81 -2.68 -3.35 11.87
CA ALA A 81 -3.24 -4.48 12.58
C ALA A 81 -3.62 -5.69 11.70
N SER A 82 -3.72 -5.55 10.38
CA SER A 82 -4.41 -6.57 9.56
C SER A 82 -3.55 -7.64 8.87
N GLU A 83 -2.21 -7.58 8.90
CA GLU A 83 -1.39 -8.55 8.14
C GLU A 83 -0.13 -9.10 8.85
N PHE A 84 -0.11 -9.15 10.19
CA PHE A 84 1.03 -9.74 10.91
C PHE A 84 0.60 -10.95 11.75
N VAL A 85 0.22 -12.04 11.09
CA VAL A 85 0.10 -13.33 11.78
C VAL A 85 1.52 -13.91 11.89
N LEU A 86 2.21 -13.53 12.97
CA LEU A 86 3.47 -14.18 13.34
C LEU A 86 3.24 -15.66 13.69
N PRO A 87 4.25 -16.53 13.51
CA PRO A 87 4.20 -17.90 14.01
C PRO A 87 3.87 -17.94 15.51
N PRO A 88 3.13 -18.95 15.99
CA PRO A 88 2.76 -19.06 17.40
C PRO A 88 4.02 -19.09 18.28
N GLY A 89 4.10 -18.16 19.24
CA GLY A 89 5.22 -18.00 20.17
C GLY A 89 6.11 -16.77 19.94
N MET A 90 5.91 -16.01 18.86
CA MET A 90 6.61 -14.74 18.64
C MET A 90 5.69 -13.54 18.90
N THR A 91 6.22 -12.54 19.63
CA THR A 91 5.52 -11.27 19.87
C THR A 91 6.23 -10.18 19.08
N ALA A 92 5.57 -9.59 18.09
CA ALA A 92 6.14 -8.45 17.37
C ALA A 92 6.21 -7.26 18.33
N LYS A 93 7.40 -6.69 18.54
CA LYS A 93 7.52 -5.43 19.25
C LYS A 93 7.41 -4.29 18.23
N PRO A 94 6.42 -3.39 18.35
CA PRO A 94 6.32 -2.26 17.44
C PRO A 94 7.57 -1.38 17.57
N THR A 95 8.14 -1.00 16.44
CA THR A 95 9.25 -0.05 16.36
C THR A 95 8.70 1.28 15.86
N THR A 96 8.85 2.33 16.66
CA THR A 96 8.52 3.69 16.21
C THR A 96 9.59 4.17 15.22
N VAL A 97 9.19 4.46 13.98
CA VAL A 97 10.11 4.95 12.92
C VAL A 97 9.92 6.43 12.60
N GLY A 98 8.91 7.08 13.18
CA GLY A 98 8.66 8.50 12.99
C GLY A 98 7.39 8.98 13.67
N TRP A 99 6.84 10.09 13.18
CA TRP A 99 5.60 10.67 13.66
C TRP A 99 4.67 11.03 12.50
N THR A 100 3.36 10.86 12.72
CA THR A 100 2.30 11.15 11.77
C THR A 100 1.29 12.14 12.34
N CYS A 101 0.50 12.73 11.44
CA CYS A 101 -0.50 13.72 11.80
C CYS A 101 -1.53 13.15 12.80
N PRO A 102 -1.78 13.82 13.94
CA PRO A 102 -2.70 13.32 14.95
C PRO A 102 -4.15 13.27 14.46
N LEU A 103 -4.49 14.09 13.47
CA LEU A 103 -5.81 14.20 12.86
C LEU A 103 -6.01 13.25 11.65
N GLY A 104 -4.98 12.51 11.22
CA GLY A 104 -5.06 11.60 10.08
C GLY A 104 -5.36 12.27 8.73
N ARG A 105 -5.20 13.59 8.63
CA ARG A 105 -5.46 14.38 7.41
C ARG A 105 -4.25 14.51 6.49
N CYS A 106 -3.05 14.30 7.02
CA CYS A 106 -1.81 14.35 6.26
C CYS A 106 -1.26 12.94 6.12
N SER A 107 -0.80 12.58 4.92
CA SER A 107 -0.13 11.31 4.64
C SER A 107 1.37 11.33 4.95
N ARG A 108 1.93 12.49 5.28
CA ARG A 108 3.36 12.63 5.58
C ARG A 108 3.70 12.01 6.93
N VAL A 109 4.71 11.14 6.90
CA VAL A 109 5.44 10.68 8.10
C VAL A 109 6.71 11.52 8.20
N VAL A 110 6.97 12.06 9.38
CA VAL A 110 8.24 12.72 9.71
C VAL A 110 9.14 11.71 10.41
N LEU A 111 10.31 11.43 9.85
CA LEU A 111 11.22 10.42 10.38
C LEU A 111 12.03 10.95 11.56
N SER A 112 12.52 10.04 12.42
CA SER A 112 13.42 10.38 13.53
C SER A 112 14.76 10.97 13.08
N GLU A 113 15.13 10.77 11.81
CA GLU A 113 16.31 11.35 11.17
C GLU A 113 16.10 12.84 10.84
N GLU A 114 14.86 13.25 10.55
CA GLU A 114 14.51 14.64 10.26
C GLU A 114 14.36 15.48 11.53
N THR A 115 13.97 14.86 12.65
CA THR A 115 13.81 15.54 13.94
C THR A 115 14.02 14.61 15.12
N SER A 116 14.74 15.11 16.13
CA SER A 116 14.99 14.38 17.37
C SER A 116 13.83 14.44 18.38
N LYS A 117 12.76 15.20 18.08
CA LYS A 117 11.58 15.37 18.95
C LYS A 117 10.29 15.28 18.14
N PRO A 118 9.17 14.81 18.74
CA PRO A 118 7.88 14.77 18.08
C PRO A 118 7.49 16.17 17.58
N PRO A 119 7.29 16.36 16.26
CA PRO A 119 6.89 17.64 15.74
C PRO A 119 5.49 18.03 16.25
N VAL A 120 5.23 19.32 16.29
CA VAL A 120 3.90 19.85 16.60
C VAL A 120 3.13 19.98 15.29
N CYS A 121 1.91 19.45 15.28
CA CYS A 121 1.01 19.59 14.15
C CYS A 121 0.42 21.00 14.16
N ALA A 122 0.74 21.80 13.14
CA ALA A 122 0.24 23.17 12.99
C ALA A 122 -1.30 23.30 12.93
N ALA A 123 -2.01 22.22 12.59
CA ALA A 123 -3.47 22.22 12.48
C ALA A 123 -4.20 21.82 13.78
N SER A 124 -3.50 21.26 14.76
CA SER A 124 -4.09 20.82 16.03
C SER A 124 -3.40 21.41 17.26
N ASP A 125 -2.32 22.16 17.05
CA ASP A 125 -1.35 22.58 18.07
C ASP A 125 -0.86 21.45 18.99
N GLY A 126 -1.12 20.20 18.59
CA GLY A 126 -0.83 18.98 19.33
C GLY A 126 0.39 18.26 18.79
N ARG A 127 1.03 17.45 19.64
CA ARG A 127 2.15 16.61 19.22
C ARG A 127 1.68 15.58 18.20
N MET A 128 2.51 15.36 17.19
CA MET A 128 2.30 14.30 16.21
C MET A 128 2.36 12.92 16.89
N LYS A 129 1.54 11.99 16.39
CA LYS A 129 1.43 10.63 16.94
C LYS A 129 2.60 9.78 16.46
N PRO A 130 3.16 8.88 17.29
CA PRO A 130 4.19 7.96 16.83
C PRO A 130 3.66 7.09 15.68
N PHE A 131 4.48 6.92 14.66
CA PHE A 131 4.23 6.00 13.56
C PHE A 131 5.02 4.72 13.83
N GLU A 132 4.29 3.64 14.11
CA GLU A 132 4.83 2.34 14.50
C GLU A 132 4.78 1.38 13.32
N VAL A 133 5.90 0.70 13.08
CA VAL A 133 5.99 -0.42 12.15
C VAL A 133 6.37 -1.67 12.91
N PHE A 134 5.81 -2.80 12.51
CA PHE A 134 6.19 -4.09 13.06
C PHE A 134 7.39 -4.62 12.27
N PRO A 135 8.54 -4.90 12.93
CA PRO A 135 9.70 -5.46 12.25
C PRO A 135 9.34 -6.83 11.67
N ARG A 136 9.83 -7.07 10.44
CA ARG A 136 9.67 -8.31 9.68
C ARG A 136 10.45 -9.47 10.31
#